data_AF-A0A1J5NG82-F1
#
_entry.id   AF-A0A1J5NG82-F1
#
_cell.length_a   1.000
_cell.length_b   1.000
_cell.length_c   1.000
_cell.angle_alpha   90.00
_cell.angle_beta   90.00
_cell.angle_gamma   90.00
#
_symmetry.space_group_name_H-M   'P 1'
#
loop_
_entity.id
_entity.type
_entity.pdbx_description
1 polymer ?
#
loop_
_entity_poly.entity_id
_entity_poly.type
_entity_poly.pdbx_seq_one_letter_code
_entity_poly.pdbx_strand_id
1 'polypeptide(L)'
;MMLESSRLLRPLNFLRIKFTNKNRYCFLLPILFSIAFTFILALNPNQIAIFGDNGFLKMASGILQLLTGFFIASLAAVASFNKGELDEYMSGNCPTLQAKENGSTEPRKLTRRRFLCYLFGYLSFTSLMLYLIGLFCSLFYSLACSIIPDQLHRIVLYTFTLFYSFVFFNLITTTLLGLFFTADRIHWEGEARRLPQGANDEQSQPSPRQP
;
A
#
# COMPACT_ATOMS: atom_id res chain seq x y z
N MET A 1 -13.74 26.57 -9.15
CA MET A 1 -13.51 25.59 -10.24
C MET A 1 -12.19 24.84 -9.97
N MET A 2 -12.18 23.85 -9.05
CA MET A 2 -11.00 22.99 -8.77
C MET A 2 -11.42 21.63 -8.15
N LEU A 3 -12.36 20.90 -8.78
CA LEU A 3 -12.87 19.62 -8.25
C LEU A 3 -12.91 18.46 -9.28
N GLU A 4 -12.32 18.64 -10.47
CA GLU A 4 -12.27 17.60 -11.51
C GLU A 4 -10.93 16.81 -11.47
N SER A 5 -9.78 17.49 -11.30
CA SER A 5 -8.44 16.84 -11.28
C SER A 5 -8.20 15.92 -10.07
N SER A 6 -9.05 15.99 -9.04
CA SER A 6 -8.93 15.26 -7.77
C SER A 6 -9.77 13.97 -7.71
N ARG A 7 -10.18 13.42 -8.86
CA ARG A 7 -10.72 12.04 -8.95
C ARG A 7 -9.60 11.00 -9.19
N LEU A 8 -8.63 11.33 -10.04
CA LEU A 8 -7.53 10.42 -10.43
C LEU A 8 -6.55 10.12 -9.28
N LEU A 9 -6.35 11.09 -8.38
CA LEU A 9 -5.43 10.97 -7.23
C LEU A 9 -6.13 10.53 -5.94
N ARG A 10 -7.42 10.18 -5.98
CA ARG A 10 -8.14 9.67 -4.79
C ARG A 10 -7.48 8.47 -4.11
N PRO A 11 -6.84 7.53 -4.82
CA PRO A 11 -6.15 6.42 -4.18
C PRO A 11 -4.99 6.86 -3.26
N LEU A 12 -4.31 7.97 -3.58
CA LEU A 12 -3.23 8.52 -2.75
C LEU A 12 -3.70 9.05 -1.39
N ASN A 13 -5.01 9.24 -1.18
CA ASN A 13 -5.54 9.58 0.14
C ASN A 13 -5.29 8.48 1.19
N PHE A 14 -4.91 7.26 0.77
CA PHE A 14 -4.43 6.21 1.67
C PHE A 14 -3.18 6.64 2.49
N LEU A 15 -2.24 7.37 1.87
CA LEU A 15 -1.07 7.91 2.58
C LEU A 15 -1.45 8.84 3.73
N ARG A 16 -2.66 9.41 3.69
CA ARG A 16 -3.18 10.32 4.72
C ARG A 16 -3.85 9.61 5.90
N ILE A 17 -4.07 8.30 5.82
CA ILE A 17 -4.67 7.50 6.91
C ILE A 17 -3.65 7.33 8.05
N LYS A 18 -3.95 7.79 9.26
CA LYS A 18 -3.07 7.61 10.41
C LYS A 18 -3.42 6.32 11.16
N PHE A 19 -2.44 5.45 11.38
CA PHE A 19 -2.54 4.29 12.28
C PHE A 19 -1.25 4.13 13.09
N THR A 20 -1.35 3.49 14.27
CA THR A 20 -0.22 3.29 15.20
C THR A 20 0.94 2.55 14.51
N ASN A 21 2.17 3.08 14.62
CA ASN A 21 3.41 2.58 14.02
C ASN A 21 3.50 2.58 12.47
N LYS A 22 2.65 3.33 11.77
CA LYS A 22 2.68 3.49 10.29
C LYS A 22 4.06 3.86 9.73
N ASN A 23 4.76 4.81 10.35
CA ASN A 23 6.02 5.34 9.79
C ASN A 23 7.18 4.34 9.83
N ARG A 24 7.21 3.42 10.79
CA ARG A 24 8.31 2.44 10.87
C ARG A 24 8.20 1.38 9.78
N TYR A 25 7.01 0.85 9.53
CA TYR A 25 6.83 -0.17 8.50
C TYR A 25 6.76 0.44 7.09
N CYS A 26 6.04 1.56 6.89
CA CYS A 26 5.94 2.15 5.55
C CYS A 26 7.18 2.94 5.10
N PHE A 27 8.02 3.49 5.99
CA PHE A 27 9.13 4.34 5.57
C PHE A 27 10.50 3.84 6.02
N LEU A 28 10.67 3.41 7.28
CA LEU A 28 11.99 2.98 7.75
C LEU A 28 12.48 1.72 7.02
N LEU A 29 11.63 0.70 6.86
CA LEU A 29 12.00 -0.54 6.16
C LEU A 29 12.34 -0.29 4.68
N PRO A 30 11.50 0.40 3.88
CA PRO A 30 11.83 0.67 2.47
C PRO A 30 13.10 1.48 2.27
N ILE A 31 13.34 2.48 3.13
CA ILE A 31 14.57 3.27 3.09
C ILE A 31 15.78 2.36 3.32
N LEU A 32 15.74 1.54 4.37
CA LEU A 32 16.85 0.64 4.70
C LEU A 32 17.15 -0.34 3.56
N PHE A 33 16.13 -0.99 2.99
CA PHE A 33 16.30 -1.90 1.86
C PHE A 33 16.79 -1.20 0.59
N SER A 34 16.29 0.01 0.29
CA SER A 34 16.72 0.76 -0.89
C SER A 34 18.17 1.23 -0.81
N ILE A 35 18.62 1.66 0.38
CA ILE A 35 19.99 2.08 0.60
C ILE A 35 20.91 0.87 0.50
N ALA A 36 20.57 -0.24 1.17
CA ALA A 36 21.33 -1.48 1.10
C ALA A 36 21.45 -2.00 -0.34
N PHE A 37 20.35 -2.01 -1.09
CA PHE A 37 20.34 -2.46 -2.49
C PHE A 37 21.21 -1.57 -3.39
N THR A 38 21.05 -0.25 -3.28
CA THR A 38 21.88 0.71 -4.05
C THR A 38 23.35 0.62 -3.67
N PHE A 39 23.66 0.39 -2.39
CA PHE A 39 25.03 0.22 -1.91
C PHE A 39 25.68 -1.04 -2.47
N ILE A 40 24.98 -2.17 -2.49
CA ILE A 40 25.46 -3.42 -3.10
C ILE A 40 25.72 -3.25 -4.59
N LEU A 41 24.84 -2.53 -5.29
CA LEU A 41 25.02 -2.16 -6.70
C LEU A 41 26.27 -1.30 -6.91
N ALA A 42 26.50 -0.31 -6.06
CA ALA A 42 27.67 0.56 -6.13
C ALA A 42 29.00 -0.20 -5.89
N LEU A 43 28.98 -1.27 -5.09
CA LEU A 43 30.15 -2.14 -4.88
C LEU A 43 30.44 -3.05 -6.10
N ASN A 44 29.41 -3.39 -6.90
CA ASN A 44 29.53 -4.33 -8.01
C ASN A 44 28.98 -3.76 -9.35
N PRO A 45 29.50 -2.61 -9.83
CA PRO A 45 28.92 -1.87 -10.96
C PRO A 45 28.93 -2.64 -12.29
N ASN A 46 29.86 -3.59 -12.47
CA ASN A 46 30.01 -4.33 -13.72
C ASN A 46 29.27 -5.67 -13.75
N GLN A 47 28.77 -6.15 -12.60
CA GLN A 47 28.14 -7.47 -12.50
C GLN A 47 26.62 -7.41 -12.53
N ILE A 48 26.03 -6.29 -12.09
CA ILE A 48 24.57 -6.14 -11.99
C ILE A 48 24.11 -5.07 -12.97
N ALA A 49 23.47 -5.52 -14.04
CA ALA A 49 22.89 -4.63 -15.04
C ALA A 49 21.62 -3.96 -14.46
N ILE A 50 21.56 -2.63 -14.48
CA ILE A 50 20.35 -1.88 -14.12
C ILE A 50 19.37 -1.86 -15.30
N PHE A 51 19.90 -1.63 -16.50
CA PHE A 51 19.18 -1.62 -17.78
C PHE A 51 19.58 -2.83 -18.63
N GLY A 52 18.71 -3.26 -19.55
CA GLY A 52 18.93 -4.40 -20.44
C GLY A 52 17.99 -5.57 -20.18
N ASP A 53 18.11 -6.64 -20.97
CA ASP A 53 17.14 -7.74 -20.99
C ASP A 53 17.11 -8.59 -19.71
N ASN A 54 18.20 -8.58 -18.95
CA ASN A 54 18.31 -9.17 -17.61
C ASN A 54 18.52 -8.10 -16.53
N GLY A 55 18.17 -6.85 -16.83
CA GLY A 55 18.34 -5.74 -15.91
C GLY A 55 17.31 -5.75 -14.79
N PHE A 56 17.69 -5.19 -13.63
CA PHE A 56 16.79 -5.01 -12.48
C PHE A 56 15.46 -4.36 -12.88
N LEU A 57 15.49 -3.34 -13.75
CA LEU A 57 14.31 -2.59 -14.16
C LEU A 57 13.27 -3.47 -14.88
N LYS A 58 13.73 -4.39 -15.74
CA LYS A 58 12.85 -5.29 -16.49
C LYS A 58 12.23 -6.35 -15.59
N MET A 59 13.01 -6.93 -14.69
CA MET A 59 12.51 -7.89 -13.70
C MET A 59 11.49 -7.25 -12.76
N ALA A 60 11.81 -6.07 -12.22
CA ALA A 60 10.90 -5.30 -11.37
C ALA A 60 9.61 -4.95 -12.12
N SER A 61 9.70 -4.52 -13.38
CA SER A 61 8.53 -4.20 -14.21
C SER A 61 7.62 -5.41 -14.44
N GLY A 62 8.17 -6.61 -14.65
CA GLY A 62 7.38 -7.85 -14.75
C GLY A 62 6.60 -8.15 -13.47
N ILE A 63 7.24 -8.02 -12.31
CA ILE A 63 6.58 -8.18 -11.01
C ILE A 63 5.50 -7.10 -10.81
N LEU A 64 5.78 -5.85 -11.16
CA LEU A 64 4.84 -4.73 -11.03
C LEU A 64 3.59 -4.94 -11.90
N GLN A 65 3.73 -5.48 -13.11
CA GLN A 65 2.60 -5.81 -13.97
C GLN A 65 1.68 -6.85 -13.33
N LEU A 66 2.26 -7.93 -12.79
CA LEU A 66 1.50 -8.96 -12.06
C LEU A 66 0.80 -8.39 -10.83
N LEU A 67 1.52 -7.61 -10.02
CA LEU A 67 0.99 -6.97 -8.82
C LEU A 67 -0.14 -5.99 -9.14
N THR A 68 -0.02 -5.21 -10.22
CA THR A 68 -1.07 -4.28 -10.66
C THR A 68 -2.38 -5.02 -10.90
N GLY A 69 -2.33 -6.14 -11.64
CA GLY A 69 -3.50 -6.99 -11.90
C GLY A 69 -4.09 -7.58 -10.62
N PHE A 70 -3.23 -8.13 -9.75
CA PHE A 70 -3.64 -8.68 -8.46
C PHE A 70 -4.36 -7.65 -7.56
N PHE A 71 -3.85 -6.42 -7.48
CA PHE A 71 -4.46 -5.37 -6.67
C PHE A 71 -5.79 -4.89 -7.22
N ILE A 72 -5.93 -4.77 -8.55
CA ILE A 72 -7.21 -4.43 -9.19
C ILE A 72 -8.25 -5.53 -8.94
N ALA A 73 -7.85 -6.81 -9.06
CA ALA A 73 -8.72 -7.94 -8.79
C ALA A 73 -9.16 -7.98 -7.30
N SER A 74 -8.22 -7.77 -6.38
CA SER A 74 -8.50 -7.71 -4.94
C SER A 74 -9.43 -6.55 -4.60
N LEU A 75 -9.24 -5.39 -5.23
CA LEU A 75 -10.11 -4.22 -5.09
C LEU A 75 -11.54 -4.53 -5.56
N ALA A 76 -11.69 -5.17 -6.73
CA ALA A 76 -12.98 -5.58 -7.25
C ALA A 76 -13.69 -6.58 -6.33
N ALA A 77 -12.95 -7.59 -5.83
CA ALA A 77 -13.49 -8.58 -4.90
C ALA A 77 -14.00 -7.94 -3.60
N VAL A 78 -13.20 -7.07 -2.98
CA VAL A 78 -13.60 -6.37 -1.74
C VAL A 78 -14.76 -5.40 -1.98
N ALA A 79 -14.82 -4.76 -3.16
CA ALA A 79 -15.92 -3.88 -3.52
C ALA A 79 -17.24 -4.63 -3.73
N SER A 80 -17.20 -5.81 -4.37
CA SER A 80 -18.38 -6.61 -4.71
C SER A 80 -18.86 -7.54 -3.60
N PHE A 81 -18.00 -7.96 -2.67
CA PHE A 81 -18.42 -8.82 -1.56
C PHE A 81 -19.43 -8.11 -0.65
N ASN A 82 -20.67 -8.57 -0.63
CA ASN A 82 -21.72 -8.04 0.23
C ASN A 82 -21.76 -8.80 1.56
N LYS A 83 -20.72 -8.66 2.39
CA LYS A 83 -20.71 -9.16 3.77
C LYS A 83 -20.82 -7.98 4.73
N GLY A 84 -21.85 -7.95 5.57
CA GLY A 84 -22.07 -6.88 6.56
C GLY A 84 -20.87 -6.65 7.49
N GLU A 85 -20.08 -7.70 7.77
CA GLU A 85 -18.83 -7.63 8.55
C GLU A 85 -17.78 -6.67 7.96
N LEU A 86 -17.77 -6.44 6.64
CA LEU A 86 -16.85 -5.52 5.97
C LEU A 86 -17.33 -4.06 6.03
N ASP A 87 -18.61 -3.83 6.26
CA ASP A 87 -19.23 -2.50 6.34
C ASP A 87 -19.22 -1.90 7.74
N GLU A 88 -18.73 -2.66 8.71
CA GLU A 88 -18.53 -2.18 10.07
C GLU A 88 -17.23 -1.37 10.22
N TYR A 89 -17.22 -0.53 11.25
CA TYR A 89 -16.03 0.17 11.70
C TYR A 89 -14.98 -0.82 12.20
N MET A 90 -13.69 -0.57 11.91
CA MET A 90 -12.60 -1.38 12.47
C MET A 90 -12.62 -1.33 14.01
N SER A 91 -12.61 -2.50 14.65
CA SER A 91 -12.49 -2.60 16.11
C SER A 91 -11.07 -2.22 16.57
N GLY A 92 -10.93 -1.51 17.70
CA GLY A 92 -9.64 -1.01 18.23
C GLY A 92 -9.29 0.44 17.84
N ASN A 93 -8.00 0.74 17.67
CA ASN A 93 -7.51 2.07 17.22
C ASN A 93 -7.91 2.30 15.75
N CYS A 94 -9.12 2.82 15.53
CA CYS A 94 -9.68 3.10 14.21
C CYS A 94 -8.67 3.91 13.36
N PRO A 95 -8.22 3.42 12.20
CA PRO A 95 -7.47 4.23 11.26
C PRO A 95 -8.33 5.42 10.84
N THR A 96 -7.90 6.61 11.24
CA THR A 96 -8.63 7.86 10.95
C THR A 96 -8.11 8.45 9.65
N LEU A 97 -9.04 8.75 8.74
CA LEU A 97 -8.75 9.52 7.53
C LEU A 97 -9.28 10.92 7.76
N GLN A 98 -8.38 11.91 7.75
CA GLN A 98 -8.79 13.32 7.77
C GLN A 98 -9.36 13.68 6.39
N ALA A 99 -10.67 13.55 6.25
CA ALA A 99 -11.41 14.09 5.11
C ALA A 99 -11.77 15.54 5.42
N LYS A 100 -11.34 16.48 4.56
CA LYS A 100 -11.87 17.85 4.57
C LYS A 100 -13.12 17.86 3.70
N GLU A 101 -14.29 17.89 4.33
CA GLU A 101 -15.55 18.27 3.69
C GLU A 101 -16.06 19.54 4.38
N ASN A 102 -16.50 20.53 3.61
CA ASN A 102 -17.11 21.77 4.11
C ASN A 102 -16.27 22.62 5.08
N GLY A 103 -14.96 22.73 4.87
CA GLY A 103 -14.12 23.66 5.64
C GLY A 103 -13.78 23.22 7.07
N SER A 104 -14.35 22.13 7.59
CA SER A 104 -13.94 21.50 8.86
C SER A 104 -13.19 20.19 8.61
N THR A 105 -12.19 19.90 9.44
CA THR A 105 -11.34 18.70 9.34
C THR A 105 -11.80 17.68 10.37
N GLU A 106 -12.86 16.94 10.06
CA GLU A 106 -13.40 15.93 10.98
C GLU A 106 -12.78 14.55 10.72
N PRO A 107 -12.19 13.89 11.72
CA PRO A 107 -11.65 12.55 11.58
C PRO A 107 -12.79 11.53 11.47
N ARG A 108 -13.12 11.08 10.25
CA ARG A 108 -14.08 9.97 10.08
C ARG A 108 -13.41 8.63 10.37
N LYS A 109 -14.07 7.83 11.21
CA LYS A 109 -13.81 6.40 11.36
C LYS A 109 -14.13 5.72 10.02
N LEU A 110 -13.18 4.99 9.45
CA LEU A 110 -13.38 4.24 8.21
C LEU A 110 -13.94 2.86 8.50
N THR A 111 -14.85 2.41 7.63
CA THR A 111 -15.26 1.00 7.58
C THR A 111 -14.15 0.14 7.02
N ARG A 112 -14.11 -1.15 7.38
CA ARG A 112 -13.07 -2.10 6.91
C ARG A 112 -12.99 -2.14 5.38
N ARG A 113 -14.14 -2.21 4.70
CA ARG A 113 -14.25 -2.18 3.23
C ARG A 113 -13.60 -0.92 2.66
N ARG A 114 -13.94 0.24 3.20
CA ARG A 114 -13.44 1.52 2.67
C ARG A 114 -11.93 1.65 2.87
N PHE A 115 -11.39 1.18 4.00
CA PHE A 115 -9.95 1.12 4.22
C PHE A 115 -9.25 0.21 3.21
N LEU A 116 -9.74 -1.01 3.02
CA LEU A 116 -9.15 -1.98 2.08
C LEU A 116 -9.24 -1.50 0.62
N CYS A 117 -10.35 -0.86 0.24
CA CYS A 117 -10.47 -0.26 -1.09
C CYS A 117 -9.46 0.87 -1.31
N TYR A 118 -9.21 1.72 -0.31
CA TYR A 118 -8.16 2.74 -0.42
C TYR A 118 -6.76 2.13 -0.45
N LEU A 119 -6.51 1.08 0.33
CA LEU A 119 -5.23 0.37 0.35
C LEU A 119 -4.95 -0.27 -1.02
N PHE A 120 -5.80 -1.18 -1.48
CA PHE A 120 -5.60 -1.85 -2.78
C PHE A 120 -5.64 -0.87 -3.96
N GLY A 121 -6.45 0.20 -3.87
CA GLY A 121 -6.42 1.29 -4.86
C GLY A 121 -5.09 2.04 -4.88
N TYR A 122 -4.48 2.31 -3.72
CA TYR A 122 -3.15 2.93 -3.66
C TYR A 122 -2.08 2.00 -4.25
N LEU A 123 -2.09 0.72 -3.88
CA LEU A 123 -1.11 -0.24 -4.38
C LEU A 123 -1.23 -0.45 -5.89
N SER A 124 -2.44 -0.53 -6.46
CA SER A 124 -2.66 -0.65 -7.90
C SER A 124 -2.18 0.59 -8.65
N PHE A 125 -2.49 1.79 -8.13
CA PHE A 125 -2.04 3.03 -8.73
C PHE A 125 -0.50 3.16 -8.70
N THR A 126 0.13 2.90 -7.56
CA THR A 126 1.59 3.01 -7.40
C THR A 126 2.32 1.95 -8.23
N SER A 127 1.83 0.71 -8.29
CA SER A 127 2.43 -0.34 -9.14
C SER A 127 2.34 0.02 -10.61
N LEU A 128 1.19 0.49 -11.08
CA LEU A 128 1.00 0.92 -12.46
C LEU A 128 1.91 2.11 -12.82
N MET A 129 1.96 3.14 -11.97
CA MET A 129 2.82 4.30 -12.21
C MET A 129 4.30 3.91 -12.23
N LEU A 130 4.74 3.06 -11.30
CA LEU A 130 6.13 2.61 -11.25
C LEU A 130 6.50 1.75 -12.47
N TYR A 131 5.57 0.92 -12.96
CA TYR A 131 5.71 0.18 -14.21
C TYR A 131 5.87 1.13 -15.41
N LEU A 132 5.00 2.13 -15.54
CA LEU A 132 5.08 3.11 -16.64
C LEU A 132 6.40 3.89 -16.60
N ILE A 133 6.82 4.36 -15.42
CA ILE A 133 8.10 5.04 -15.25
C ILE A 133 9.25 4.11 -15.66
N GLY A 134 9.25 2.85 -15.23
CA GLY A 134 10.27 1.88 -15.63
C GLY A 134 10.32 1.66 -17.14
N LEU A 135 9.16 1.56 -17.78
CA LEU A 135 9.03 1.42 -19.23
C LEU A 135 9.59 2.65 -19.97
N PHE A 136 9.18 3.86 -19.58
CA PHE A 136 9.72 5.09 -20.18
C PHE A 136 11.22 5.22 -19.97
N CYS A 137 11.72 4.97 -18.76
CA CYS A 137 13.14 5.02 -18.48
C CYS A 137 13.94 4.01 -19.31
N SER A 138 13.41 2.81 -19.54
CA SER A 138 14.06 1.83 -20.41
C SER A 138 14.11 2.28 -21.88
N LEU A 139 13.05 2.92 -22.38
CA LEU A 139 12.99 3.43 -23.75
C LEU A 139 13.94 4.61 -23.96
N PHE A 140 13.98 5.55 -23.01
CA PHE A 140 14.80 6.76 -23.11
C PHE A 140 16.25 6.56 -22.69
N TYR A 141 16.62 5.39 -22.13
CA TYR A 141 17.99 5.12 -21.68
C TYR A 141 19.02 5.29 -22.81
N SER A 142 18.76 4.73 -23.98
CA SER A 142 19.68 4.82 -25.13
C SER A 142 19.85 6.26 -25.63
N LEU A 143 18.79 7.07 -25.57
CA LEU A 143 18.81 8.48 -25.94
C LEU A 143 19.59 9.31 -24.90
N ALA A 144 19.37 9.03 -23.62
CA ALA A 144 20.04 9.72 -22.51
C ALA A 144 21.55 9.48 -22.51
N CYS A 145 22.01 8.27 -22.88
CA CYS A 145 23.44 7.96 -22.98
C CYS A 145 24.17 8.77 -24.07
N SER A 146 23.46 9.19 -25.12
CA SER A 146 24.07 9.95 -26.23
C SER A 146 24.27 11.43 -25.92
N ILE A 147 23.47 12.00 -25.00
CA ILE A 147 23.41 13.44 -24.74
C ILE A 147 24.17 13.83 -23.46
N ILE A 148 24.26 12.92 -22.48
CA ILE A 148 24.74 13.24 -21.13
C ILE A 148 26.22 12.84 -20.96
N PRO A 149 27.07 13.72 -20.40
CA PRO A 149 28.47 13.39 -20.12
C PRO A 149 28.63 12.29 -19.05
N ASP A 150 29.67 11.46 -19.18
CA ASP A 150 29.88 10.21 -18.41
C ASP A 150 29.83 10.34 -16.88
N GLN A 151 30.27 11.48 -16.34
CA GLN A 151 30.26 11.74 -14.90
C GLN A 151 28.83 12.02 -14.39
N LEU A 152 28.06 12.81 -15.14
CA LEU A 152 26.67 13.09 -14.81
C LEU A 152 25.80 11.84 -15.00
N HIS A 153 26.10 11.03 -16.02
CA HIS A 153 25.38 9.79 -16.29
C HIS A 153 25.36 8.86 -15.07
N ARG A 154 26.51 8.63 -14.43
CA ARG A 154 26.60 7.78 -13.22
C ARG A 154 25.78 8.32 -12.05
N ILE A 155 25.85 9.63 -11.80
CA ILE A 155 25.10 10.27 -10.69
C ILE A 155 23.59 10.14 -10.93
N VAL A 156 23.13 10.44 -12.15
CA VAL A 156 21.72 10.34 -12.53
C VAL A 156 21.23 8.90 -12.40
N LEU A 157 22.02 7.93 -12.86
CA LEU A 157 21.68 6.51 -12.84
C LEU A 157 21.56 5.95 -11.42
N TYR A 158 22.50 6.25 -10.52
CA TYR A 158 22.41 5.83 -9.12
C TYR A 158 21.27 6.53 -8.38
N THR A 159 21.05 7.82 -8.63
CA THR A 159 19.94 8.57 -8.02
C THR A 159 18.60 8.01 -8.46
N PHE A 160 18.45 7.72 -9.75
CA PHE A 160 17.26 7.07 -10.29
C PHE A 160 17.05 5.69 -9.68
N THR A 161 18.10 4.87 -9.62
CA THR A 161 18.02 3.50 -9.09
C THR A 161 17.65 3.50 -7.61
N LEU A 162 18.20 4.42 -6.82
CA LEU A 162 17.85 4.60 -5.41
C LEU A 162 16.37 4.95 -5.25
N PHE A 163 15.89 5.96 -6.00
CA PHE A 163 14.50 6.39 -5.94
C PHE A 163 13.53 5.29 -6.40
N TYR A 164 13.82 4.63 -7.52
CA TYR A 164 13.01 3.54 -8.04
C TYR A 164 12.94 2.38 -7.04
N SER A 165 14.08 1.96 -6.49
CA SER A 165 14.15 0.89 -5.51
C SER A 165 13.42 1.24 -4.21
N PHE A 166 13.51 2.50 -3.77
CA PHE A 166 12.77 2.99 -2.61
C PHE A 166 11.25 2.84 -2.80
N VAL A 167 10.70 3.31 -3.93
CA VAL A 167 9.27 3.17 -4.22
C VAL A 167 8.89 1.70 -4.37
N PHE A 168 9.74 0.89 -4.99
CA PHE A 168 9.53 -0.56 -5.14
C PHE A 168 9.45 -1.29 -3.79
N PHE A 169 10.40 -1.07 -2.88
CA PHE A 169 10.38 -1.68 -1.55
C PHE A 169 9.25 -1.13 -0.67
N ASN A 170 8.87 0.13 -0.85
CA ASN A 170 7.69 0.71 -0.20
C ASN A 170 6.42 -0.01 -0.65
N LEU A 171 6.32 -0.33 -1.95
CA LEU A 171 5.22 -1.11 -2.50
C LEU A 171 5.18 -2.52 -1.91
N ILE A 172 6.31 -3.23 -1.85
CA ILE A 172 6.37 -4.58 -1.24
C ILE A 172 5.93 -4.55 0.23
N THR A 173 6.47 -3.61 1.00
CA THR A 173 6.15 -3.54 2.43
C THR A 173 4.69 -3.21 2.67
N THR A 174 4.12 -2.30 1.86
CA THR A 174 2.70 -1.96 1.92
C THR A 174 1.82 -3.12 1.43
N THR A 175 2.33 -3.97 0.53
CA THR A 175 1.67 -5.21 0.08
C THR A 175 1.58 -6.22 1.22
N LEU A 176 2.69 -6.47 1.92
CA LEU A 176 2.69 -7.34 3.10
C LEU A 176 1.73 -6.84 4.17
N LEU A 177 1.67 -5.52 4.39
CA LEU A 177 0.69 -4.92 5.29
C LEU A 177 -0.75 -5.20 4.82
N GLY A 178 -1.03 -5.06 3.52
CA GLY A 178 -2.34 -5.38 2.96
C GLY A 178 -2.72 -6.84 3.11
N LEU A 179 -1.79 -7.76 2.87
CA LEU A 179 -1.99 -9.19 3.09
C LEU A 179 -2.24 -9.50 4.57
N PHE A 180 -1.50 -8.88 5.49
CA PHE A 180 -1.73 -9.05 6.93
C PHE A 180 -3.15 -8.61 7.34
N PHE A 181 -3.60 -7.46 6.84
CA PHE A 181 -4.94 -6.97 7.12
C PHE A 181 -6.04 -7.87 6.54
N THR A 182 -5.85 -8.45 5.34
CA THR A 182 -6.86 -9.31 4.73
C THR A 182 -6.84 -10.74 5.28
N ALA A 183 -5.66 -11.32 5.53
CA ALA A 183 -5.51 -12.69 5.97
C ALA A 183 -5.83 -12.85 7.46
N ASP A 184 -5.23 -12.03 8.33
CA ASP A 184 -5.28 -12.24 9.77
C ASP A 184 -6.45 -11.47 10.41
N ARG A 185 -6.53 -10.16 10.15
CA ARG A 185 -7.46 -9.28 10.88
C ARG A 185 -8.94 -9.49 10.52
N ILE A 186 -9.25 -9.80 9.26
CA ILE A 186 -10.65 -10.07 8.85
C ILE A 186 -11.17 -11.36 9.51
N HIS A 187 -10.33 -12.38 9.63
CA HIS A 187 -10.74 -13.67 10.19
C HIS A 187 -10.84 -13.65 11.71
N TRP A 188 -9.86 -13.05 12.40
CA TRP A 188 -9.85 -13.00 13.87
C TRP A 188 -11.01 -12.20 14.45
N GLU A 189 -11.41 -11.09 13.80
CA GLU A 189 -12.56 -10.27 14.22
C GLU A 189 -13.91 -10.93 13.88
N GLY A 190 -13.94 -11.90 12.95
CA GLY A 190 -15.09 -12.77 12.69
C GLY A 190 -15.20 -13.91 13.71
N GLU A 191 -14.07 -14.49 14.12
CA GLU A 191 -14.01 -15.63 15.04
C GLU A 191 -14.23 -15.22 16.50
N ALA A 192 -13.67 -14.10 16.96
CA ALA A 192 -13.90 -13.55 18.31
C ALA A 192 -15.38 -13.23 18.59
N ARG A 193 -16.23 -13.11 17.55
CA ARG A 193 -17.68 -12.92 17.67
C ARG A 193 -18.50 -14.19 17.68
N ARG A 194 -17.94 -15.32 17.23
CA ARG A 194 -18.61 -16.63 17.29
C ARG A 194 -18.46 -17.28 18.66
N LEU A 195 -17.59 -16.74 19.51
CA LEU A 195 -17.56 -17.08 20.92
C LEU A 195 -18.84 -16.53 21.58
N PRO A 196 -19.67 -17.37 22.22
CA PRO A 196 -20.95 -16.95 22.74
C PRO A 196 -20.76 -15.89 23.81
N GLN A 197 -21.38 -14.72 23.61
CA GLN A 197 -21.67 -13.73 24.66
C GLN A 197 -22.72 -14.23 25.67
N GLY A 198 -23.00 -15.54 25.72
CA GLY A 198 -24.04 -16.15 26.57
C GLY A 198 -23.62 -16.48 27.99
N ALA A 199 -22.44 -16.05 28.47
CA ALA A 199 -21.97 -16.43 29.81
C ALA A 199 -22.23 -15.38 30.91
N ASN A 200 -22.75 -14.19 30.58
CA ASN A 200 -22.90 -13.10 31.55
C ASN A 200 -24.35 -12.68 31.89
N ASP A 201 -25.37 -13.29 31.26
CA ASP A 201 -26.77 -12.88 31.48
C ASP A 201 -27.58 -13.86 32.37
N GLU A 202 -26.99 -14.98 32.81
CA GLU A 202 -27.71 -16.01 33.61
C GLU A 202 -27.56 -15.90 35.14
N GLN A 203 -26.96 -14.83 35.68
CA GLN A 203 -26.75 -14.70 37.15
C GLN A 203 -27.40 -13.49 37.81
N SER A 204 -28.31 -12.77 37.14
CA SER A 204 -28.94 -11.56 37.70
C SER A 204 -30.48 -11.56 37.65
N GLN A 205 -31.13 -12.69 37.93
CA GLN A 205 -32.55 -12.72 38.32
C GLN A 205 -32.75 -13.47 39.65
N PRO A 206 -33.03 -12.78 40.77
CA PRO A 206 -33.68 -13.42 41.90
C PRO A 206 -35.19 -13.51 41.64
N SER A 207 -35.66 -14.76 41.73
CA SER A 207 -37.03 -15.30 41.70
C SER A 207 -38.17 -14.36 42.11
N PRO A 208 -39.31 -14.36 41.39
CA PRO A 208 -40.53 -13.70 41.85
C PRO A 208 -41.13 -14.49 43.02
N ARG A 209 -41.26 -13.86 44.19
CA ARG A 209 -42.21 -14.32 45.22
C ARG A 209 -43.58 -13.72 44.89
N GLN A 210 -44.51 -14.57 44.46
CA GLN A 210 -45.94 -14.29 44.51
C GLN A 210 -46.54 -14.91 45.79
N PRO A 211 -47.78 -14.54 46.14
CA PRO A 211 -48.18 -13.58 47.18
C PRO A 211 -48.17 -14.14 48.60
#